data_AF-A0A0M0BNX3-F1
#
_entry.id   AF-A0A0M0BNX3-F1
#
_cell.length_a   1.000
_cell.length_b   1.000
_cell.length_c   1.000
_cell.angle_alpha   90.00
_cell.angle_beta   90.00
_cell.angle_gamma   90.00
#
_symmetry.space_group_name_H-M   'P 1'
#
loop_
_entity.id
_entity.type
_entity.pdbx_description
1 polymer ?
#
loop_
_entity_poly.entity_id
_entity_poly.type
_entity_poly.pdbx_seq_one_letter_code
_entity_poly.pdbx_strand_id
1 'polypeptide(L)'
;MTERHPLRSGIPCVSHECVTCCLETEMPLSQVDIRRLFELGHCLEDFAVKSGNEWHLKNQDGRCVFLSADGCMIYSHRPDGCRIYPLVYDETQRKAVLHQLCPHRHEFEVRQDDIENLMRQLKSLNNQQGSDGI
;
A
#
# COMPACT_ATOMS: atom_id res chain seq x y z
N MET A 1 -12.39 24.14 -9.70
CA MET A 1 -12.11 22.75 -10.15
C MET A 1 -11.00 22.26 -9.27
N THR A 2 -11.19 21.16 -8.53
CA THR A 2 -10.10 20.57 -7.74
C THR A 2 -9.07 20.03 -8.72
N GLU A 3 -7.82 20.45 -8.57
CA GLU A 3 -6.71 19.93 -9.38
C GLU A 3 -6.59 18.42 -9.14
N ARG A 4 -6.33 17.65 -10.20
CA ARG A 4 -6.11 16.20 -10.10
C ARG A 4 -4.66 15.89 -10.38
N HIS A 5 -4.08 15.02 -9.56
CA HIS A 5 -2.67 14.68 -9.59
C HIS A 5 -2.47 13.21 -9.97
N PRO A 6 -1.39 12.85 -10.69
CA PRO A 6 -1.10 11.46 -11.00
C PRO A 6 -1.04 10.60 -9.73
N LEU A 7 -1.64 9.40 -9.76
CA LEU A 7 -1.73 8.49 -8.61
C LEU A 7 -0.39 8.33 -7.87
N ARG A 8 0.67 8.03 -8.63
CA ARG A 8 2.03 7.77 -8.12
C ARG A 8 2.73 8.99 -7.53
N SER A 9 2.23 10.20 -7.79
CA SER A 9 2.84 11.43 -7.27
C SER A 9 2.73 11.52 -5.75
N GLY A 10 1.68 10.93 -5.17
CA GLY A 10 1.37 11.08 -3.75
C GLY A 10 1.04 12.51 -3.33
N ILE A 11 0.91 13.46 -4.27
CA ILE A 11 0.71 14.89 -3.98
C ILE A 11 -0.49 15.11 -3.05
N PRO A 12 -1.69 14.52 -3.29
CA PRO A 12 -2.81 14.70 -2.38
C PRO A 12 -2.52 14.20 -0.95
N CYS A 13 -1.72 13.15 -0.78
CA CYS A 13 -1.37 12.68 0.56
C CYS A 13 -0.45 13.67 1.28
N VAL A 14 0.54 14.22 0.57
CA VAL A 14 1.52 15.15 1.16
C VAL A 14 0.89 16.51 1.43
N SER A 15 0.10 17.05 0.50
CA SER A 15 -0.54 18.37 0.62
C SER A 15 -1.51 18.46 1.78
N HIS A 16 -2.14 17.34 2.14
CA HIS A 16 -3.11 17.25 3.23
C HIS A 16 -2.53 16.62 4.50
N GLU A 17 -1.22 16.34 4.54
CA GLU A 17 -0.57 15.63 5.66
C GLU A 17 -1.34 14.34 6.06
N CYS A 18 -1.89 13.65 5.05
CA CYS A 18 -2.88 12.60 5.24
C CYS A 18 -2.22 11.28 5.63
N VAL A 19 -2.66 10.71 6.75
CA VAL A 19 -2.17 9.42 7.28
C VAL A 19 -3.25 8.36 7.38
N THR A 20 -4.44 8.60 6.82
CA THR A 20 -5.59 7.69 6.98
C THR A 20 -5.29 6.26 6.54
N CYS A 21 -4.50 6.05 5.49
CA CYS A 21 -4.14 4.70 5.02
C CYS A 21 -3.16 3.94 5.95
N CYS A 22 -2.56 4.63 6.92
CA CYS A 22 -1.69 4.05 7.93
C CYS A 22 -2.45 3.62 9.19
N LEU A 23 -3.77 3.86 9.28
CA LEU A 23 -4.61 3.43 10.39
C LEU A 23 -5.24 2.09 10.04
N GLU A 24 -5.14 1.12 10.96
CA GLU A 24 -5.72 -0.23 10.86
C GLU A 24 -5.44 -0.89 9.49
N THR A 25 -4.22 -0.70 8.97
CA THR A 25 -3.90 -1.10 7.60
C THR A 25 -3.71 -2.62 7.50
N GLU A 26 -4.35 -3.26 6.52
CA GLU A 26 -4.12 -4.68 6.20
C GLU A 26 -3.21 -4.84 4.98
N MET A 27 -2.34 -3.85 4.70
CA MET A 27 -1.56 -3.78 3.47
C MET A 27 -0.70 -5.04 3.25
N PRO A 28 -0.97 -5.82 2.19
CA PRO A 28 -0.13 -6.97 1.85
C PRO A 28 1.26 -6.51 1.38
N LEU A 29 2.26 -7.31 1.71
CA LEU A 29 3.66 -7.10 1.35
C LEU A 29 4.09 -8.18 0.36
N SER A 30 4.64 -7.77 -0.77
CA SER A 30 5.35 -8.69 -1.65
C SER A 30 6.75 -8.98 -1.10
N GLN A 31 7.37 -10.07 -1.57
CA GLN A 31 8.78 -10.32 -1.29
C GLN A 31 9.70 -9.17 -1.74
N VAL A 32 9.31 -8.42 -2.79
CA VAL A 32 10.06 -7.23 -3.23
C VAL A 32 9.97 -6.13 -2.19
N ASP A 33 8.79 -5.91 -1.60
CA ASP A 33 8.61 -4.94 -0.52
C ASP A 33 9.40 -5.35 0.72
N ILE A 34 9.33 -6.63 1.11
CA ILE A 34 10.07 -7.17 2.24
C ILE A 34 11.58 -6.97 2.06
N ARG A 35 12.13 -7.36 0.90
CA ARG A 35 13.56 -7.16 0.60
C ARG A 35 13.95 -5.69 0.65
N ARG A 36 13.14 -4.81 0.05
CA ARG A 36 13.37 -3.37 0.06
C ARG A 36 13.42 -2.80 1.48
N LEU A 37 12.50 -3.20 2.35
CA LEU A 37 12.48 -2.73 3.75
C LEU A 37 13.61 -3.32 4.58
N PHE A 38 13.98 -4.57 4.32
CA PHE A 38 15.13 -5.21 4.95
C PHE A 38 16.44 -4.51 4.58
N GLU A 39 16.64 -4.17 3.31
CA GLU A 39 17.81 -3.44 2.81
C GLU A 39 17.92 -2.01 3.37
N LEU A 40 16.80 -1.43 3.83
CA LEU A 40 16.78 -0.14 4.54
C LEU A 40 17.17 -0.26 6.02
N GLY A 41 17.46 -1.48 6.50
CA GLY A 41 17.91 -1.75 7.86
C GLY A 41 16.81 -2.12 8.83
N HIS A 42 15.60 -2.45 8.36
CA HIS A 42 14.53 -2.92 9.23
C HIS A 42 14.56 -4.45 9.39
N CYS A 43 14.38 -4.95 10.61
CA CYS A 43 14.20 -6.38 10.84
C CYS A 43 12.79 -6.82 10.45
N LEU A 44 12.64 -8.01 9.85
CA LEU A 44 11.36 -8.49 9.31
C LEU A 44 10.24 -8.49 10.36
N GLU A 45 10.56 -8.92 11.57
CA GLU A 45 9.63 -9.07 12.69
C GLU A 45 9.13 -7.72 13.24
N ASP A 46 9.85 -6.64 12.96
CA ASP A 46 9.49 -5.29 13.38
C ASP A 46 8.43 -4.69 12.47
N PHE A 47 8.42 -5.03 11.18
CA PHE A 47 7.55 -4.38 10.21
C PHE A 47 6.53 -5.27 9.52
N ALA A 48 6.69 -6.58 9.57
CA ALA A 48 5.80 -7.51 8.92
C ALA A 48 5.18 -8.50 9.93
N VAL A 49 3.94 -8.87 9.65
CA VAL A 49 3.26 -9.98 10.31
C VAL A 49 2.73 -10.93 9.25
N LYS A 50 2.82 -12.24 9.50
CA LYS A 50 2.29 -13.26 8.60
C LYS A 50 0.86 -13.60 8.99
N SER A 51 -0.07 -13.54 8.05
CA SER A 51 -1.46 -13.98 8.18
C SER A 51 -1.73 -15.07 7.15
N GLY A 52 -1.82 -16.33 7.62
CA GLY A 52 -1.84 -17.49 6.72
C GLY A 52 -0.56 -17.56 5.87
N ASN A 53 -0.73 -17.50 4.54
CA ASN A 53 0.39 -17.53 3.58
C ASN A 53 0.81 -16.13 3.10
N GLU A 54 0.24 -15.07 3.66
CA GLU A 54 0.50 -13.69 3.24
C GLU A 54 1.27 -12.91 4.31
N TRP A 55 2.17 -12.04 3.87
CA TRP A 55 2.81 -11.05 4.72
C TRP A 55 2.05 -9.74 4.62
N HIS A 56 1.84 -9.07 5.75
CA HIS A 56 1.21 -7.76 5.82
C HIS A 56 2.07 -6.80 6.61
N LEU A 57 1.90 -5.49 6.36
CA LEU A 57 2.44 -4.47 7.25
C LEU A 57 1.89 -4.67 8.65
N LYS A 58 2.79 -4.66 9.63
CA LYS A 58 2.46 -4.78 11.04
C LYS A 58 1.80 -3.49 11.52
N ASN A 59 0.82 -3.64 12.41
CA ASN A 59 0.27 -2.55 13.20
C ASN A 59 0.69 -2.68 14.67
N GLN A 60 0.85 -1.55 15.33
CA GLN A 60 0.93 -1.40 16.78
C GLN A 60 -0.15 -0.41 17.21
N ASP A 61 -1.02 -0.81 18.15
CA ASP A 61 -2.14 0.00 18.64
C ASP A 61 -3.04 0.57 17.52
N GLY A 62 -3.34 -0.27 16.51
CA GLY A 62 -4.16 0.11 15.36
C GLY A 62 -3.48 1.06 14.36
N ARG A 63 -2.16 1.25 14.46
CA ARG A 63 -1.38 2.12 13.57
C ARG A 63 -0.26 1.35 12.91
N CYS A 64 0.00 1.59 11.64
CA CYS A 64 1.15 1.03 10.94
C CYS A 64 2.43 1.37 11.72
N VAL A 65 3.34 0.40 11.90
CA VAL A 65 4.58 0.61 12.66
C VAL A 65 5.49 1.71 12.09
N PHE A 66 5.29 2.09 10.83
CA PHE A 66 6.01 3.19 10.19
C PHE A 66 5.33 4.55 10.35
N LEU A 67 4.19 4.64 11.03
CA LEU A 67 3.50 5.91 11.29
C LEU A 67 4.11 6.62 12.50
N SER A 68 4.60 7.84 12.29
CA SER A 68 5.10 8.75 13.32
C SER A 68 4.18 9.97 13.50
N ALA A 69 4.57 10.90 14.37
CA ALA A 69 3.89 12.19 14.51
C ALA A 69 3.92 13.02 13.22
N ASP A 70 5.00 12.89 12.43
CA ASP A 70 5.21 13.62 11.18
C ASP A 70 4.72 12.84 9.94
N GLY A 71 3.98 11.74 10.15
CA GLY A 71 3.47 10.89 9.09
C GLY A 71 4.28 9.61 8.85
N CYS A 72 4.19 9.05 7.64
CA CYS A 72 4.83 7.77 7.32
C CYS A 72 6.35 7.93 7.17
N MET A 73 7.12 7.33 8.07
CA MET A 73 8.59 7.44 8.11
C MET A 73 9.27 6.86 6.86
N ILE A 74 8.62 5.92 6.18
CA ILE A 74 9.12 5.30 4.94
C ILE A 74 8.41 5.86 3.70
N TYR A 75 7.86 7.08 3.72
CA TYR A 75 7.01 7.60 2.64
C TYR A 75 7.62 7.44 1.23
N SER A 76 8.93 7.71 1.09
CA SER A 76 9.70 7.57 -0.15
C SER A 76 9.95 6.10 -0.55
N HIS A 77 9.95 5.19 0.41
CA HIS A 77 10.24 3.75 0.29
C HIS A 77 9.01 2.85 0.49
N ARG A 78 7.81 3.45 0.54
CA ARG A 78 6.54 2.76 0.77
C ARG A 78 6.41 1.47 -0.03
N PRO A 79 5.78 0.43 0.54
CA PRO A 79 5.41 -0.76 -0.19
C PRO A 79 4.60 -0.42 -1.44
N ASP A 80 4.67 -1.31 -2.42
CA ASP A 80 4.06 -1.15 -3.73
C ASP A 80 2.54 -0.90 -3.64
N GLY A 81 1.85 -1.59 -2.72
CA GLY A 81 0.43 -1.35 -2.44
C GLY A 81 0.15 0.01 -1.77
N CYS A 82 1.02 0.48 -0.87
CA CYS A 82 0.90 1.82 -0.29
C CYS A 82 1.11 2.94 -1.32
N ARG A 83 1.90 2.70 -2.37
CA ARG A 83 2.14 3.68 -3.46
C ARG A 83 0.97 3.79 -4.42
N ILE A 84 0.24 2.71 -4.62
CA ILE A 84 -0.89 2.67 -5.56
C ILE A 84 -2.20 3.06 -4.88
N TYR A 85 -2.29 2.98 -3.56
CA TYR A 85 -3.42 3.51 -2.80
C TYR A 85 -3.63 5.01 -3.13
N PRO A 86 -4.86 5.46 -3.44
CA PRO A 86 -6.14 4.78 -3.16
C PRO A 86 -6.70 3.88 -4.26
N LEU A 87 -5.98 3.57 -5.34
CA LEU A 87 -6.45 2.63 -6.35
C LEU A 87 -6.38 1.19 -5.83
N VAL A 88 -7.53 0.52 -5.81
CA VAL A 88 -7.68 -0.87 -5.34
C VAL A 88 -8.49 -1.67 -6.36
N TYR A 89 -8.43 -3.00 -6.28
CA TYR A 89 -9.30 -3.87 -7.06
C TYR A 89 -10.52 -4.27 -6.24
N ASP A 90 -11.70 -3.95 -6.74
CA ASP A 90 -12.96 -4.37 -6.14
C ASP A 90 -13.35 -5.72 -6.72
N GLU A 91 -13.31 -6.78 -5.90
CA GLU A 91 -13.62 -8.14 -6.34
C GLU A 91 -15.10 -8.32 -6.72
N THR A 92 -16.00 -7.56 -6.09
CA THR A 92 -17.44 -7.62 -6.36
C THR A 92 -17.75 -7.00 -7.73
N GLN A 93 -17.19 -5.83 -7.99
CA GLN A 93 -17.36 -5.10 -9.25
C GLN A 93 -16.39 -5.57 -10.35
N ARG A 94 -15.40 -6.40 -10.00
CA ARG A 94 -14.35 -6.93 -10.88
C ARG A 94 -13.61 -5.84 -11.67
N LYS A 95 -13.30 -4.73 -11.02
CA LYS A 95 -12.63 -3.58 -11.65
C LYS A 95 -11.78 -2.80 -10.65
N ALA A 96 -10.84 -2.02 -11.18
CA ALA A 96 -10.09 -1.06 -10.39
C ALA A 96 -11.00 0.12 -9.99
N VAL A 97 -10.98 0.49 -8.71
CA VAL A 97 -11.75 1.60 -8.14
C VAL A 97 -10.90 2.39 -7.17
N LEU A 98 -11.28 3.63 -6.89
CA LEU A 98 -10.68 4.40 -5.81
C LEU A 98 -11.36 4.08 -4.49
N HIS A 99 -10.57 3.66 -3.50
CA HIS A 99 -11.05 3.20 -2.21
C HIS A 99 -11.79 4.31 -1.44
N GLN A 100 -12.97 3.99 -0.92
CA GLN A 100 -13.87 5.00 -0.31
C GLN A 100 -13.33 5.57 1.01
N LEU A 101 -12.49 4.83 1.74
CA LEU A 101 -11.86 5.33 2.96
C LEU A 101 -10.79 6.41 2.72
N CYS A 102 -10.35 6.62 1.48
CA CYS A 102 -9.45 7.73 1.18
C CYS A 102 -10.26 9.04 1.11
N PRO A 103 -10.00 10.01 2.01
CA PRO A 103 -10.74 11.28 2.02
C PRO A 103 -10.46 12.13 0.78
N HIS A 104 -9.27 11.99 0.20
CA HIS A 104 -8.79 12.78 -0.96
C HIS A 104 -8.88 12.03 -2.29
N ARG A 105 -9.62 10.92 -2.36
CA ARG A 105 -9.67 10.06 -3.56
C ARG A 105 -10.00 10.82 -4.85
N HIS A 106 -10.83 11.85 -4.78
CA HIS A 106 -11.25 12.64 -5.95
C HIS A 106 -10.15 13.56 -6.52
N GLU A 107 -9.04 13.73 -5.80
CA GLU A 107 -7.87 14.53 -6.20
C GLU A 107 -6.85 13.70 -7.00
N PHE A 108 -7.07 12.39 -7.17
CA PHE A 108 -6.20 11.54 -7.95
C PHE A 108 -6.69 11.37 -9.40
N GLU A 109 -5.74 11.42 -10.33
CA GLU A 109 -5.90 11.01 -11.72
C GLU A 109 -5.35 9.59 -11.86
N VAL A 110 -6.24 8.64 -12.17
CA VAL A 110 -5.89 7.25 -12.46
C VAL A 110 -5.67 7.08 -13.95
N ARG A 111 -4.53 6.50 -14.32
CA ARG A 111 -4.16 6.22 -15.71
C ARG A 111 -4.16 4.72 -15.98
N GLN A 112 -4.09 4.35 -17.26
CA GLN A 112 -4.13 2.95 -17.67
C GLN A 112 -2.95 2.15 -17.12
N ASP A 113 -1.76 2.75 -17.08
CA ASP A 113 -0.56 2.15 -16.50
C ASP A 113 -0.70 1.92 -14.99
N ASP A 114 -1.43 2.77 -14.27
CA ASP A 114 -1.76 2.52 -12.86
C ASP A 114 -2.60 1.25 -12.69
N ILE A 115 -3.60 1.04 -13.55
CA ILE A 115 -4.44 -0.18 -13.52
C ILE A 115 -3.58 -1.42 -13.84
N GLU A 116 -2.71 -1.34 -14.84
CA GLU A 116 -1.79 -2.44 -15.15
C GLU A 116 -0.83 -2.74 -14.00
N ASN A 117 -0.33 -1.71 -13.32
CA ASN A 117 0.51 -1.84 -12.14
C ASN A 117 -0.22 -2.54 -11.00
N LEU A 118 -1.47 -2.16 -10.72
CA LEU A 118 -2.32 -2.82 -9.73
C LEU A 118 -2.47 -4.31 -10.05
N MET A 119 -2.80 -4.64 -11.31
CA MET A 119 -2.94 -6.02 -11.75
C MET A 119 -1.64 -6.82 -11.62
N ARG A 120 -0.47 -6.20 -11.89
CA ARG A 120 0.83 -6.84 -11.67
C ARG A 120 1.10 -7.11 -10.19
N GLN A 121 0.78 -6.16 -9.31
CA GLN A 121 0.95 -6.33 -7.86
C GLN A 121 0.09 -7.49 -7.33
N LEU A 122 -1.20 -7.54 -7.71
CA LEU A 122 -2.10 -8.62 -7.29
C LEU A 122 -1.63 -10.00 -7.77
N LYS A 123 -1.16 -10.10 -9.02
CA LYS A 123 -0.56 -11.35 -9.52
C LYS A 123 0.68 -11.75 -8.72
N SER A 124 1.53 -10.78 -8.39
CA SER A 124 2.73 -11.06 -7.60
C SER A 124 2.36 -11.58 -6.21
N LEU A 125 1.36 -11.00 -5.55
CA LEU A 125 0.88 -11.43 -4.23
C LEU A 125 0.31 -12.85 -4.30
N ASN A 126 -0.57 -13.13 -5.27
CA ASN A 126 -1.17 -14.46 -5.42
C ASN A 126 -0.14 -15.57 -5.68
N ASN A 127 0.91 -15.29 -6.46
CA ASN A 127 1.96 -16.27 -6.74
C ASN A 127 2.78 -16.65 -5.49
N GLN A 128 2.82 -15.79 -4.46
CA GLN A 128 3.53 -16.07 -3.21
C GLN A 128 2.75 -17.00 -2.28
N GLN A 129 1.44 -17.15 -2.48
CA GLN A 129 0.60 -18.03 -1.67
C GLN A 129 0.85 -19.53 -1.93
N GLY A 130 1.52 -19.87 -3.05
CA GLY A 130 1.75 -21.24 -3.51
C GLY A 130 3.12 -21.85 -3.18
N SER A 131 4.00 -21.16 -2.46
CA SER A 131 5.40 -21.62 -2.24
C SER A 131 5.72 -22.22 -0.87
N ASP A 132 4.77 -22.27 0.06
CA ASP A 132 5.03 -22.75 1.44
C ASP A 132 4.50 -24.17 1.67
N GLY A 133 4.81 -25.05 0.73
CA GLY A 133 4.64 -26.50 0.85
C GLY A 133 5.98 -27.21 0.74
N ILE A 134 6.76 -27.21 1.83
CA ILE A 134 7.82 -28.18 2.13
C ILE A 134 7.72 -28.56 3.60
#